data_AF-A0A960K7J9-F1
#
_entry.id   AF-A0A960K7J9-F1
#
_cell.length_a   1.000
_cell.length_b   1.000
_cell.length_c   1.000
_cell.angle_alpha   90.00
_cell.angle_beta   90.00
_cell.angle_gamma   90.00
#
_symmetry.space_group_name_H-M   'P 1'
#
loop_
_entity.id
_entity.type
_entity.pdbx_description
1 polymer ?
#
loop_
_entity_poly.entity_id
_entity_poly.type
_entity_poly.pdbx_seq_one_letter_code
_entity_poly.pdbx_strand_id
1 'polypeptide(L)'
;MHDSTPSHRRLRRALRAGASALALLACLLPHPGWAAGPAPQGLEPSQLETLALEALEARQGSLGLTARDLTDAKVADRVVSRHTGALHLYLQQTYDGIEVHNAILNITVTRDGVVAHVGNRFVPDLASVVVPGGARISPQQAVAFTAQALELGSPRDLAVLETSSGRNRRTLLSEAGISHQRIPARLVYLPLQGGRVKLAWDVEIDALDSLHWWSVRVDAETGALLDTDDFVDQEQYLTYPQPIESPQHTTPLPPADGRTVAVDPYLDSAASPFGWHDTDGSAGPEFTITRGNNVHAYADRNADNAPDGGADAEPDGGAGLDFTGGVVPMDLSMAPNTYVQAAIANLFYWNNILHDVLWEYGFDEASGNFQVNNYGNGGQGADDVRAEAQDGSGNCNANFAT
;
A
#
# COMPACT_ATOMS: atom_id res chain seq x y z
N MET A 1 23.80 -17.76 -27.82
CA MET A 1 23.76 -18.15 -26.39
C MET A 1 24.35 -17.00 -25.60
N HIS A 2 23.52 -16.16 -25.00
CA HIS A 2 23.87 -15.48 -23.77
C HIS A 2 22.63 -15.51 -22.89
N ASP A 3 22.84 -16.00 -21.68
CA ASP A 3 21.78 -16.30 -20.72
C ASP A 3 21.41 -15.01 -19.99
N SER A 4 20.13 -14.67 -19.98
CA SER A 4 19.60 -13.46 -19.34
C SER A 4 18.58 -13.88 -18.31
N THR A 5 19.02 -13.97 -17.05
CA THR A 5 18.22 -14.40 -15.90
C THR A 5 17.65 -13.19 -15.13
N PRO A 6 16.34 -12.93 -15.17
CA PRO A 6 15.71 -11.84 -14.41
C PRO A 6 15.07 -12.38 -13.12
N SER A 7 15.87 -12.86 -12.16
CA SER A 7 15.34 -13.48 -10.92
C SER A 7 15.40 -12.59 -9.66
N HIS A 8 16.13 -11.47 -9.67
CA HIS A 8 16.26 -10.60 -8.50
C HIS A 8 15.30 -9.40 -8.49
N ARG A 9 14.84 -8.91 -9.65
CA ARG A 9 13.96 -7.73 -9.76
C ARG A 9 12.53 -7.92 -9.20
N ARG A 10 12.04 -9.16 -9.08
CA ARG A 10 10.63 -9.43 -8.71
C ARG A 10 10.37 -9.68 -7.21
N LEU A 11 11.40 -9.95 -6.38
CA LEU A 11 11.17 -10.27 -4.97
C LEU A 11 10.68 -9.07 -4.13
N ARG A 12 10.99 -7.82 -4.52
CA ARG A 12 10.53 -6.63 -3.78
C ARG A 12 9.01 -6.40 -3.90
N ARG A 13 8.39 -6.71 -5.05
CA ARG A 13 6.93 -6.59 -5.25
C ARG A 13 6.12 -7.55 -4.34
N ALA A 14 6.64 -8.75 -4.07
CA ALA A 14 5.91 -9.79 -3.33
C ALA A 14 5.76 -9.52 -1.81
N LEU A 15 6.50 -8.56 -1.26
CA LEU A 15 6.54 -8.31 0.19
C LEU A 15 5.52 -7.28 0.69
N ARG A 16 4.93 -6.45 -0.19
CA ARG A 16 3.89 -5.47 0.19
C ARG A 16 2.45 -6.00 0.01
N ALA A 17 2.20 -6.87 -0.97
CA ALA A 17 0.85 -7.32 -1.35
C ALA A 17 0.36 -8.64 -0.69
N GLY A 18 0.89 -9.03 0.47
CA GLY A 18 0.77 -10.41 0.96
C GLY A 18 0.73 -10.61 2.47
N ALA A 19 -0.05 -9.83 3.22
CA ALA A 19 -0.21 -9.99 4.68
C ALA A 19 -1.55 -10.62 5.11
N SER A 20 -2.13 -11.49 4.28
CA SER A 20 -3.10 -12.51 4.71
C SER A 20 -2.43 -13.89 4.72
N ALA A 21 -1.76 -14.21 5.83
CA ALA A 21 -1.11 -15.49 6.24
C ALA A 21 0.43 -15.47 6.36
N LEU A 22 0.90 -15.90 7.54
CA LEU A 22 2.30 -16.07 7.96
C LEU A 22 3.15 -17.01 7.09
N ALA A 23 4.43 -16.65 6.88
CA ALA A 23 5.55 -17.62 6.93
C ALA A 23 6.93 -16.98 7.22
N LEU A 24 7.71 -17.66 8.07
CA LEU A 24 9.03 -17.35 8.63
C LEU A 24 10.13 -16.80 7.69
N LEU A 25 11.05 -16.02 8.30
CA LEU A 25 12.49 -16.13 8.04
C LEU A 25 13.24 -16.51 9.35
N ALA A 26 14.22 -17.41 9.27
CA ALA A 26 15.02 -17.88 10.41
C ALA A 26 16.47 -18.22 9.98
N CYS A 27 17.35 -18.44 10.97
CA CYS A 27 18.81 -18.71 10.88
C CYS A 27 19.68 -17.44 10.66
N LEU A 28 20.85 -17.23 11.28
CA LEU A 28 21.79 -18.00 12.14
C LEU A 28 22.25 -17.08 13.32
N LEU A 29 22.89 -17.45 14.45
CA LEU A 29 23.29 -18.68 15.18
C LEU A 29 23.51 -18.26 16.68
N PRO A 30 23.69 -19.18 17.67
CA PRO A 30 23.78 -18.84 19.10
C PRO A 30 25.21 -18.56 19.61
N HIS A 31 25.30 -17.87 20.77
CA HIS A 31 26.49 -17.87 21.64
C HIS A 31 26.11 -18.30 23.06
N PRO A 32 26.95 -19.09 23.75
CA PRO A 32 26.61 -19.66 25.05
C PRO A 32 26.98 -18.74 26.22
N GLY A 33 26.18 -18.81 27.28
CA GLY A 33 26.63 -18.50 28.64
C GLY A 33 26.40 -17.08 29.13
N TRP A 34 25.22 -16.84 29.72
CA TRP A 34 25.15 -16.63 31.17
C TRP A 34 23.79 -17.10 31.70
N ALA A 35 23.82 -17.86 32.81
CA ALA A 35 22.63 -18.32 33.48
C ALA A 35 22.07 -17.19 34.36
N ALA A 36 21.14 -16.41 33.83
CA ALA A 36 20.21 -15.67 34.67
C ALA A 36 19.29 -16.69 35.37
N GLY A 37 19.15 -16.58 36.69
CA GLY A 37 18.12 -17.33 37.42
C GLY A 37 16.73 -16.96 36.91
N PRO A 38 15.72 -17.83 37.05
CA PRO A 38 14.40 -17.57 36.49
C PRO A 38 13.83 -16.27 37.04
N ALA A 39 13.58 -15.32 36.14
CA ALA A 39 12.65 -14.23 36.41
C ALA A 39 11.29 -14.83 36.80
N PRO A 40 10.45 -14.14 37.60
CA PRO A 40 9.08 -14.60 37.85
C PRO A 40 8.39 -14.85 36.51
N GLN A 41 7.99 -16.10 36.28
CA GLN A 41 7.40 -16.51 35.02
C GLN A 41 6.07 -15.78 34.87
N GLY A 42 5.99 -14.90 33.86
CA GLY A 42 4.72 -14.33 33.41
C GLY A 42 3.81 -15.41 32.86
N LEU A 43 2.57 -15.03 32.51
CA LEU A 43 1.62 -16.00 31.97
C LEU A 43 2.08 -16.55 30.62
N GLU A 44 1.92 -17.86 30.42
CA GLU A 44 2.23 -18.51 29.16
C GLU A 44 1.27 -18.04 28.04
N PRO A 45 1.68 -18.04 26.76
CA PRO A 45 0.86 -17.50 25.67
C PRO A 45 -0.56 -18.09 25.57
N SER A 46 -0.75 -19.37 25.91
CA SER A 46 -2.07 -20.01 25.95
C SER A 46 -2.97 -19.52 27.09
N GLN A 47 -2.38 -19.10 28.21
CA GLN A 47 -3.11 -18.48 29.32
C GLN A 47 -3.51 -17.05 28.95
N LEU A 48 -2.62 -16.31 28.27
CA LEU A 48 -2.92 -14.98 27.74
C LEU A 48 -4.03 -15.02 26.68
N GLU A 49 -4.05 -16.04 25.82
CA GLU A 49 -5.13 -16.26 24.84
C GLU A 49 -6.46 -16.55 25.53
N THR A 50 -6.46 -17.41 26.57
CA THR A 50 -7.67 -17.69 27.36
C THR A 50 -8.22 -16.40 28.00
N LEU A 51 -7.36 -15.62 28.65
CA LEU A 51 -7.74 -14.32 29.23
C LEU A 51 -8.23 -13.33 28.18
N ALA A 52 -7.66 -13.34 26.97
CA ALA A 52 -8.10 -12.50 25.87
C ALA A 52 -9.53 -12.85 25.42
N LEU A 53 -9.85 -14.14 25.27
CA LEU A 53 -11.18 -14.59 24.87
C LEU A 53 -12.22 -14.32 25.97
N GLU A 54 -11.94 -14.67 27.22
CA GLU A 54 -12.79 -14.35 28.38
C GLU A 54 -13.03 -12.82 28.50
N ALA A 55 -11.99 -12.02 28.24
CA ALA A 55 -12.08 -10.56 28.25
C ALA A 55 -12.99 -10.00 27.15
N LEU A 56 -13.10 -10.66 25.99
CA LEU A 56 -14.01 -10.27 24.91
C LEU A 56 -15.44 -10.70 25.21
N GLU A 57 -15.65 -11.92 25.70
CA GLU A 57 -16.97 -12.41 26.13
C GLU A 57 -17.58 -11.51 27.21
N ALA A 58 -16.78 -11.12 28.21
CA ALA A 58 -17.19 -10.20 29.27
C ALA A 58 -17.49 -8.77 28.76
N ARG A 59 -16.96 -8.38 27.59
CA ARG A 59 -17.12 -7.05 26.98
C ARG A 59 -18.10 -7.01 25.81
N GLN A 60 -18.66 -8.15 25.37
CA GLN A 60 -19.45 -8.26 24.13
C GLN A 60 -20.50 -7.14 23.96
N GLY A 61 -21.28 -6.84 25.01
CA GLY A 61 -22.30 -5.80 24.98
C GLY A 61 -21.76 -4.38 24.81
N SER A 62 -20.55 -4.09 25.31
CA SER A 62 -19.87 -2.80 25.08
C SER A 62 -19.23 -2.70 23.68
N LEU A 63 -18.98 -3.85 23.03
CA LEU A 63 -18.51 -3.93 21.65
C LEU A 63 -19.67 -3.96 20.63
N GLY A 64 -20.92 -3.96 21.10
CA GLY A 64 -22.12 -4.13 20.27
C GLY A 64 -22.32 -5.56 19.75
N LEU A 65 -21.55 -6.54 20.24
CA LEU A 65 -21.53 -7.91 19.72
C LEU A 65 -22.48 -8.82 20.48
N THR A 66 -23.08 -9.76 19.76
CA THR A 66 -23.79 -10.90 20.33
C THR A 66 -22.80 -11.99 20.74
N ALA A 67 -23.23 -12.93 21.58
CA ALA A 67 -22.43 -14.12 21.90
C ALA A 67 -22.06 -14.91 20.63
N ARG A 68 -22.97 -14.97 19.64
CA ARG A 68 -22.74 -15.67 18.37
C ARG A 68 -21.63 -15.01 17.55
N ASP A 69 -21.56 -13.69 17.51
CA ASP A 69 -20.50 -12.97 16.76
C ASP A 69 -19.09 -13.31 17.28
N LEU A 70 -18.97 -13.69 18.56
CA LEU A 70 -17.72 -14.15 19.17
C LEU A 70 -17.51 -15.66 19.02
N THR A 71 -18.54 -16.51 19.20
CA THR A 71 -18.38 -17.97 19.08
C THR A 71 -18.15 -18.45 17.65
N ASP A 72 -18.72 -17.76 16.66
CA ASP A 72 -18.52 -18.08 15.24
C ASP A 72 -17.21 -17.46 14.69
N ALA A 73 -16.48 -16.68 15.50
CA ALA A 73 -15.19 -16.11 15.11
C ALA A 73 -14.06 -17.15 15.15
N LYS A 74 -13.10 -16.99 14.25
CA LYS A 74 -11.91 -17.84 14.13
C LYS A 74 -10.69 -17.05 14.56
N VAL A 75 -9.79 -17.65 15.37
CA VAL A 75 -8.47 -17.05 15.58
C VAL A 75 -7.68 -17.08 14.27
N ALA A 76 -7.39 -15.90 13.74
CA ALA A 76 -6.64 -15.70 12.52
C ALA A 76 -5.13 -15.78 12.78
N ASP A 77 -4.64 -15.09 13.82
CA ASP A 77 -3.22 -15.06 14.16
C ASP A 77 -2.95 -14.77 15.66
N ARG A 78 -1.74 -15.10 16.11
CA ARG A 78 -1.22 -14.98 17.48
C ARG A 78 0.22 -14.48 17.44
N VAL A 79 0.46 -13.23 17.81
CA VAL A 79 1.81 -12.65 17.84
C VAL A 79 2.19 -12.31 19.28
N VAL A 80 3.31 -12.85 19.77
CA VAL A 80 3.87 -12.45 21.08
C VAL A 80 5.01 -11.47 20.86
N SER A 81 4.85 -10.24 21.35
CA SER A 81 5.87 -9.19 21.26
C SER A 81 7.12 -9.57 22.05
N ARG A 82 8.24 -9.78 21.34
CA ARG A 82 9.53 -10.22 21.92
C ARG A 82 10.02 -9.36 23.09
N HIS A 83 9.77 -8.05 23.04
CA HIS A 83 10.31 -7.08 24.00
C HIS A 83 9.42 -6.90 25.25
N THR A 84 8.10 -7.03 25.12
CA THR A 84 7.13 -6.78 26.21
C THR A 84 6.50 -8.05 26.76
N GLY A 85 6.56 -9.16 26.02
CA GLY A 85 5.81 -10.39 26.31
C GLY A 85 4.30 -10.26 26.12
N ALA A 86 3.81 -9.17 25.52
CA ALA A 86 2.38 -8.99 25.24
C ALA A 86 1.93 -9.92 24.10
N LEU A 87 0.76 -10.55 24.27
CA LEU A 87 0.06 -11.27 23.22
C LEU A 87 -0.83 -10.30 22.44
N HIS A 88 -0.68 -10.29 21.12
CA HIS A 88 -1.62 -9.71 20.17
C HIS A 88 -2.39 -10.87 19.52
N LEU A 89 -3.70 -10.92 19.77
CA LEU A 89 -4.60 -11.95 19.24
C LEU A 89 -5.50 -11.30 18.18
N TYR A 90 -5.55 -11.91 17.00
CA TYR A 90 -6.39 -11.46 15.88
C TYR A 90 -7.48 -12.50 15.63
N LEU A 91 -8.73 -12.04 15.63
CA LEU A 91 -9.92 -12.83 15.32
C LEU A 91 -10.53 -12.35 14.00
N GLN A 92 -10.94 -13.31 13.18
CA GLN A 92 -11.66 -13.10 11.93
C GLN A 92 -13.12 -13.53 12.16
N GLN A 93 -14.08 -12.63 11.94
CA GLN A 93 -15.50 -12.97 12.02
C GLN A 93 -15.86 -13.96 10.92
N THR A 94 -16.72 -14.94 11.20
CA THR A 94 -17.25 -15.85 10.19
C THR A 94 -18.77 -15.99 10.34
N TYR A 95 -19.45 -16.37 9.26
CA TYR A 95 -20.84 -16.82 9.29
C TYR A 95 -20.96 -18.17 8.59
N ASP A 96 -21.52 -19.16 9.28
CA ASP A 96 -21.56 -20.57 8.86
C ASP A 96 -20.19 -21.09 8.34
N GLY A 97 -19.10 -20.63 8.97
CA GLY A 97 -17.71 -20.98 8.67
C GLY A 97 -17.10 -20.28 7.44
N ILE A 98 -17.78 -19.31 6.83
CA ILE A 98 -17.24 -18.46 5.76
C ILE A 98 -16.79 -17.13 6.36
N GLU A 99 -15.53 -16.75 6.09
CA GLU A 99 -14.92 -15.50 6.57
C GLU A 99 -15.68 -14.26 6.05
N VAL A 100 -15.88 -13.27 6.93
CA VAL A 100 -16.48 -11.96 6.59
C VAL A 100 -15.37 -10.99 6.21
N HIS A 101 -15.39 -10.47 4.99
CA HIS A 101 -14.37 -9.58 4.45
C HIS A 101 -14.19 -8.33 5.33
N ASN A 102 -12.93 -8.01 5.67
CA ASN A 102 -12.49 -6.91 6.55
C ASN A 102 -13.08 -6.85 7.98
N ALA A 103 -13.87 -7.84 8.41
CA ALA A 103 -14.42 -7.94 9.76
C ALA A 103 -13.43 -8.62 10.74
N ILE A 104 -12.42 -7.85 11.15
CA ILE A 104 -11.35 -8.29 12.05
C ILE A 104 -11.51 -7.64 13.44
N LEU A 105 -11.26 -8.41 14.49
CA LEU A 105 -11.14 -7.92 15.86
C LEU A 105 -9.71 -8.23 16.35
N ASN A 106 -9.04 -7.25 16.95
CA ASN A 106 -7.77 -7.47 17.62
C ASN A 106 -7.89 -7.17 19.12
N ILE A 107 -7.19 -7.94 19.94
CA ILE A 107 -7.02 -7.69 21.37
C ILE A 107 -5.56 -7.88 21.76
N THR A 108 -5.03 -6.93 22.54
CA THR A 108 -3.68 -7.02 23.11
C THR A 108 -3.77 -7.23 24.61
N VAL A 109 -3.13 -8.29 25.12
CA VAL A 109 -3.03 -8.62 26.54
C VAL A 109 -1.54 -8.59 26.94
N THR A 110 -1.20 -7.86 27.99
CA THR A 110 0.18 -7.82 28.51
C THR A 110 0.58 -9.17 29.11
N ARG A 111 1.89 -9.42 29.26
CA ARG A 111 2.41 -10.64 29.93
C ARG A 111 1.86 -10.91 31.33
N ASP A 112 1.34 -9.86 31.98
CA ASP A 112 0.79 -9.86 33.33
C ASP A 112 -0.75 -10.05 33.32
N GLY A 113 -1.35 -10.35 32.17
CA GLY A 113 -2.78 -10.65 32.00
C GLY A 113 -3.70 -9.45 31.83
N VAL A 114 -3.17 -8.23 31.62
CA VAL A 114 -3.97 -7.00 31.52
C VAL A 114 -4.31 -6.70 30.06
N VAL A 115 -5.59 -6.49 29.75
CA VAL A 115 -6.03 -6.02 28.43
C VAL A 115 -5.56 -4.58 28.21
N ALA A 116 -4.67 -4.38 27.25
CA ALA A 116 -4.09 -3.08 26.91
C ALA A 116 -4.83 -2.38 25.75
N HIS A 117 -5.34 -3.14 24.79
CA HIS A 117 -6.03 -2.62 23.60
C HIS A 117 -7.10 -3.61 23.10
N VAL A 118 -8.20 -3.08 22.56
CA VAL A 118 -9.18 -3.83 21.77
C VAL A 118 -9.58 -2.97 20.57
N GLY A 119 -9.35 -3.45 19.36
CA GLY A 119 -9.88 -2.87 18.13
C GLY A 119 -10.94 -3.79 17.51
N ASN A 120 -12.10 -3.26 17.15
CA ASN A 120 -13.22 -4.06 16.65
C ASN A 120 -13.74 -3.54 15.29
N ARG A 121 -13.76 -4.41 14.27
CA ARG A 121 -14.47 -4.20 12.98
C ARG A 121 -15.48 -5.31 12.68
N PHE A 122 -15.84 -6.15 13.64
CA PHE A 122 -16.91 -7.14 13.45
C PHE A 122 -18.25 -6.44 13.16
N VAL A 123 -19.04 -7.05 12.28
CA VAL A 123 -20.42 -6.65 12.04
C VAL A 123 -21.28 -7.06 13.25
N PRO A 124 -21.94 -6.12 13.95
CA PRO A 124 -22.84 -6.42 15.06
C PRO A 124 -24.03 -7.28 14.62
N ASP A 125 -24.38 -8.30 15.41
CA ASP A 125 -25.54 -9.18 15.17
C ASP A 125 -25.58 -9.72 13.73
N LEU A 126 -24.45 -10.25 13.27
CA LEU A 126 -24.21 -10.62 11.87
C LEU A 126 -25.33 -11.52 11.31
N ALA A 127 -25.86 -12.41 12.15
CA ALA A 127 -26.91 -13.35 11.78
C ALA A 127 -28.25 -12.70 11.40
N SER A 128 -28.55 -11.47 11.84
CA SER A 128 -29.78 -10.76 11.45
C SER A 128 -29.63 -9.92 10.18
N VAL A 129 -28.39 -9.59 9.78
CA VAL A 129 -28.09 -8.74 8.62
C VAL A 129 -27.57 -9.49 7.38
N VAL A 130 -27.21 -10.77 7.51
CA VAL A 130 -26.89 -11.63 6.36
C VAL A 130 -28.12 -11.85 5.48
N VAL A 131 -28.01 -11.48 4.20
CA VAL A 131 -29.04 -11.73 3.19
C VAL A 131 -29.03 -13.22 2.81
N PRO A 132 -30.17 -13.94 2.92
CA PRO A 132 -30.25 -15.33 2.50
C PRO A 132 -29.93 -15.51 1.01
N GLY A 133 -29.03 -16.44 0.70
CA GLY A 133 -28.57 -16.75 -0.64
C GLY A 133 -27.46 -17.81 -0.63
N GLY A 134 -26.91 -18.16 -1.78
CA GLY A 134 -25.79 -19.10 -1.87
C GLY A 134 -25.01 -18.97 -3.18
N ALA A 135 -23.80 -19.51 -3.26
CA ALA A 135 -23.00 -19.38 -4.48
C ALA A 135 -23.63 -20.14 -5.67
N ARG A 136 -24.15 -19.40 -6.65
CA ARG A 136 -24.72 -19.93 -7.91
C ARG A 136 -23.76 -19.82 -9.08
N ILE A 137 -22.84 -18.86 -9.05
CA ILE A 137 -21.78 -18.74 -10.05
C ILE A 137 -20.53 -19.52 -9.62
N SER A 138 -19.85 -20.13 -10.59
CA SER A 138 -18.55 -20.79 -10.39
C SER A 138 -17.43 -19.76 -10.21
N PRO A 139 -16.26 -20.15 -9.66
CA PRO A 139 -15.11 -19.24 -9.59
C PRO A 139 -14.64 -18.78 -10.98
N GLN A 140 -14.72 -19.63 -12.02
CA GLN A 140 -14.44 -19.19 -13.40
C GLN A 140 -15.40 -18.11 -13.89
N GLN A 141 -16.69 -18.22 -13.55
CA GLN A 141 -17.67 -17.19 -13.88
C GLN A 141 -17.41 -15.91 -13.09
N ALA A 142 -17.03 -16.00 -11.81
CA ALA A 142 -16.62 -14.84 -11.01
C ALA A 142 -15.44 -14.09 -11.65
N VAL A 143 -14.38 -14.80 -12.06
CA VAL A 143 -13.24 -14.21 -12.80
C VAL A 143 -13.69 -13.54 -14.10
N ALA A 144 -14.60 -14.18 -14.86
CA ALA A 144 -15.11 -13.59 -16.10
C ALA A 144 -15.94 -12.31 -15.86
N PHE A 145 -16.74 -12.26 -14.79
CA PHE A 145 -17.48 -11.06 -14.40
C PHE A 145 -16.55 -9.95 -13.88
N THR A 146 -15.53 -10.30 -13.07
CA THR A 146 -14.49 -9.35 -12.63
C THR A 146 -13.75 -8.74 -13.82
N ALA A 147 -13.26 -9.58 -14.74
CA ALA A 147 -12.55 -9.10 -15.93
C ALA A 147 -13.42 -8.24 -16.85
N GLN A 148 -14.73 -8.53 -16.93
CA GLN A 148 -15.69 -7.68 -17.64
C GLN A 148 -15.90 -6.34 -16.93
N ALA A 149 -16.06 -6.34 -15.60
CA ALA A 149 -16.35 -5.15 -14.82
C ALA A 149 -15.15 -4.17 -14.75
N LEU A 150 -13.92 -4.70 -14.85
CA LEU A 150 -12.67 -3.94 -14.91
C LEU A 150 -12.18 -3.67 -16.35
N GLU A 151 -12.95 -4.03 -17.37
CA GLU A 151 -12.60 -3.88 -18.79
C GLU A 151 -11.27 -4.55 -19.25
N LEU A 152 -10.73 -5.51 -18.48
CA LEU A 152 -9.46 -6.22 -18.73
C LEU A 152 -9.47 -7.17 -19.96
N GLY A 153 -10.55 -7.15 -20.75
CA GLY A 153 -10.80 -8.07 -21.84
C GLY A 153 -11.32 -9.44 -21.40
N SER A 154 -11.43 -10.36 -22.36
CA SER A 154 -11.98 -11.70 -22.11
C SER A 154 -10.89 -12.70 -21.68
N PRO A 155 -11.04 -13.39 -20.52
CA PRO A 155 -10.13 -14.46 -20.11
C PRO A 155 -10.04 -15.57 -21.17
N ARG A 156 -8.84 -16.11 -21.40
CA ARG A 156 -8.54 -17.18 -22.35
C ARG A 156 -7.96 -18.37 -21.60
N ASP A 157 -8.31 -19.59 -21.99
CA ASP A 157 -7.80 -20.83 -21.37
C ASP A 157 -7.93 -20.86 -19.83
N LEU A 158 -8.97 -20.21 -19.29
CA LEU A 158 -9.24 -20.11 -17.86
C LEU A 158 -9.59 -21.48 -17.27
N ALA A 159 -8.67 -22.03 -16.48
CA ALA A 159 -8.76 -23.34 -15.87
C ALA A 159 -8.66 -23.24 -14.34
N VAL A 160 -9.37 -24.13 -13.63
CA VAL A 160 -9.16 -24.33 -12.20
C VAL A 160 -7.97 -25.27 -12.01
N LEU A 161 -6.99 -24.82 -11.22
CA LEU A 161 -5.76 -25.53 -10.92
C LEU A 161 -5.85 -26.24 -9.57
N GLU A 162 -6.45 -25.59 -8.58
CA GLU A 162 -6.63 -26.13 -7.23
C GLU A 162 -7.97 -25.67 -6.63
N THR A 163 -8.57 -26.45 -5.74
CA THR A 163 -9.72 -26.04 -4.92
C THR A 163 -9.66 -26.68 -3.54
N SER A 164 -9.73 -25.84 -2.52
CA SER A 164 -9.78 -26.24 -1.11
C SER A 164 -11.15 -26.78 -0.73
N SER A 165 -11.18 -27.79 0.15
CA SER A 165 -12.38 -28.35 0.75
C SER A 165 -13.03 -27.46 1.82
N GLY A 166 -12.43 -26.32 2.16
CA GLY A 166 -12.94 -25.37 3.14
C GLY A 166 -14.23 -24.65 2.72
N ARG A 167 -14.96 -24.08 3.69
CA ARG A 167 -16.24 -23.39 3.46
C ARG A 167 -16.12 -22.17 2.54
N ASN A 168 -15.01 -21.43 2.62
CA ASN A 168 -14.65 -20.36 1.68
C ASN A 168 -14.39 -20.85 0.24
N ARG A 169 -14.32 -22.15 -0.06
CA ARG A 169 -14.06 -22.69 -1.41
C ARG A 169 -12.89 -22.01 -2.14
N ARG A 170 -11.78 -21.76 -1.44
CA ARG A 170 -10.58 -21.12 -2.00
C ARG A 170 -10.13 -21.91 -3.23
N THR A 171 -10.06 -21.26 -4.36
CA THR A 171 -9.79 -21.83 -5.68
C THR A 171 -8.64 -21.05 -6.30
N LEU A 172 -7.68 -21.75 -6.89
CA LEU A 172 -6.61 -21.13 -7.67
C LEU A 172 -6.86 -21.41 -9.15
N LEU A 173 -6.88 -20.38 -9.98
CA LEU A 173 -7.14 -20.44 -11.41
C LEU A 173 -5.89 -20.04 -12.21
N SER A 174 -5.86 -20.39 -13.50
CA SER A 174 -4.82 -19.91 -14.41
C SER A 174 -4.87 -18.39 -14.60
N GLU A 175 -3.71 -17.85 -14.99
CA GLU A 175 -3.44 -16.44 -15.35
C GLU A 175 -4.38 -15.90 -16.44
N ALA A 176 -4.92 -16.81 -17.26
CA ALA A 176 -5.95 -16.63 -18.27
C ALA A 176 -5.74 -15.48 -19.29
N GLY A 177 -4.50 -15.02 -19.47
CA GLY A 177 -4.17 -13.91 -20.37
C GLY A 177 -4.71 -12.54 -19.92
N ILE A 178 -5.02 -12.40 -18.63
CA ILE A 178 -5.48 -11.14 -18.00
C ILE A 178 -4.74 -10.81 -16.70
N SER A 179 -3.93 -11.74 -16.19
CA SER A 179 -3.15 -11.60 -14.94
C SER A 179 -1.70 -12.01 -15.15
N HIS A 180 -0.74 -11.38 -14.45
CA HIS A 180 0.68 -11.79 -14.40
C HIS A 180 0.90 -13.06 -13.57
N GLN A 181 -0.04 -13.39 -12.68
CA GLN A 181 0.02 -14.54 -11.78
C GLN A 181 -1.33 -15.26 -11.68
N ARG A 182 -1.29 -16.50 -11.19
CA ARG A 182 -2.47 -17.36 -11.01
C ARG A 182 -3.52 -16.65 -10.17
N ILE A 183 -4.75 -16.64 -10.64
CA ILE A 183 -5.87 -15.87 -10.09
C ILE A 183 -6.46 -16.62 -8.88
N PRO A 184 -6.34 -16.11 -7.64
CA PRO A 184 -7.07 -16.60 -6.49
C PRO A 184 -8.54 -16.19 -6.57
N ALA A 185 -9.44 -17.09 -6.17
CA ALA A 185 -10.84 -16.78 -5.94
C ALA A 185 -11.36 -17.50 -4.68
N ARG A 186 -12.13 -16.81 -3.83
CA ARG A 186 -12.75 -17.40 -2.63
C ARG A 186 -14.13 -16.81 -2.33
N LEU A 187 -14.99 -17.60 -1.70
CA LEU A 187 -16.21 -17.08 -1.09
C LEU A 187 -15.89 -16.32 0.19
N VAL A 188 -16.49 -15.15 0.34
CA VAL A 188 -16.50 -14.30 1.54
C VAL A 188 -17.91 -13.76 1.77
N TYR A 189 -18.20 -13.38 3.00
CA TYR A 189 -19.33 -12.50 3.29
C TYR A 189 -18.88 -11.04 3.25
N LEU A 190 -19.47 -10.23 2.39
CA LEU A 190 -19.15 -8.81 2.23
C LEU A 190 -20.20 -7.94 2.94
N PRO A 191 -19.81 -7.11 3.92
CA PRO A 191 -20.65 -6.04 4.44
C PRO A 191 -20.85 -4.95 3.38
N LEU A 192 -22.09 -4.55 3.12
CA LEU A 192 -22.45 -3.55 2.12
C LEU A 192 -22.90 -2.23 2.75
N GLN A 193 -22.81 -1.15 1.98
CA GLN A 193 -23.43 0.12 2.32
C GLN A 193 -24.94 -0.08 2.61
N GLY A 194 -25.41 0.46 3.73
CA GLY A 194 -26.76 0.18 4.25
C GLY A 194 -26.85 -1.01 5.24
N GLY A 195 -25.72 -1.59 5.64
CA GLY A 195 -25.64 -2.50 6.80
C GLY A 195 -26.10 -3.94 6.58
N ARG A 196 -26.35 -4.34 5.33
CA ARG A 196 -26.62 -5.75 4.98
C ARG A 196 -25.33 -6.46 4.60
N VAL A 197 -25.27 -7.77 4.80
CA VAL A 197 -24.12 -8.59 4.43
C VAL A 197 -24.53 -9.58 3.33
N LYS A 198 -23.77 -9.70 2.25
CA LYS A 198 -24.04 -10.64 1.14
C LYS A 198 -22.90 -11.61 0.92
N LEU A 199 -23.21 -12.81 0.42
CA LEU A 199 -22.19 -13.75 -0.04
C LEU A 199 -21.62 -13.28 -1.40
N ALA A 200 -20.30 -13.14 -1.48
CA ALA A 200 -19.56 -12.70 -2.65
C ALA A 200 -18.42 -13.67 -2.98
N TRP A 201 -17.97 -13.67 -4.24
CA TRP A 201 -16.64 -14.13 -4.61
C TRP A 201 -15.67 -12.96 -4.54
N ASP A 202 -14.66 -13.08 -3.70
CA ASP A 202 -13.44 -12.27 -3.69
C ASP A 202 -12.46 -12.88 -4.72
N VAL A 203 -12.04 -12.09 -5.70
CA VAL A 203 -11.22 -12.49 -6.86
C VAL A 203 -10.06 -11.53 -6.99
N GLU A 204 -8.83 -12.04 -6.98
CA GLU A 204 -7.61 -11.22 -7.07
C GLU A 204 -6.97 -11.30 -8.47
N ILE A 205 -6.65 -10.16 -9.10
CA ILE A 205 -6.09 -10.06 -10.46
C ILE A 205 -4.97 -9.02 -10.50
N ASP A 206 -3.74 -9.48 -10.77
CA ASP A 206 -2.54 -8.67 -11.01
C ASP A 206 -2.47 -8.33 -12.50
N ALA A 207 -3.07 -7.20 -12.89
CA ALA A 207 -3.42 -6.87 -14.27
C ALA A 207 -2.20 -6.74 -15.20
N LEU A 208 -2.35 -7.14 -16.46
CA LEU A 208 -1.23 -7.19 -17.42
C LEU A 208 -0.64 -5.82 -17.79
N ASP A 209 -1.37 -4.73 -17.57
CA ASP A 209 -0.83 -3.36 -17.66
C ASP A 209 0.27 -3.09 -16.62
N SER A 210 0.36 -3.91 -15.57
CA SER A 210 1.24 -3.76 -14.41
C SER A 210 0.93 -2.53 -13.55
N LEU A 211 -0.25 -1.93 -13.75
CA LEU A 211 -0.76 -0.79 -13.02
C LEU A 211 -1.51 -1.25 -11.77
N HIS A 212 -2.34 -2.29 -11.90
CA HIS A 212 -3.32 -2.62 -10.86
C HIS A 212 -3.17 -4.06 -10.34
N TRP A 213 -3.31 -4.26 -9.03
CA TRP A 213 -3.52 -5.57 -8.42
C TRP A 213 -4.83 -5.53 -7.66
N TRP A 214 -5.90 -5.83 -8.39
CA TRP A 214 -7.26 -5.79 -7.87
C TRP A 214 -7.54 -6.93 -6.88
N SER A 215 -8.28 -6.64 -5.82
CA SER A 215 -9.16 -7.60 -5.13
C SER A 215 -10.61 -7.15 -5.32
N VAL A 216 -11.39 -7.95 -6.05
CA VAL A 216 -12.74 -7.59 -6.46
C VAL A 216 -13.76 -8.54 -5.86
N ARG A 217 -14.80 -7.96 -5.26
CA ARG A 217 -15.93 -8.72 -4.74
C ARG A 217 -17.10 -8.63 -5.73
N VAL A 218 -17.43 -9.76 -6.34
CA VAL A 218 -18.63 -9.94 -7.18
C VAL A 218 -19.67 -10.78 -6.45
N ASP A 219 -20.94 -10.44 -6.63
CA ASP A 219 -22.08 -11.11 -6.03
C ASP A 219 -22.13 -12.61 -6.39
N ALA A 220 -22.16 -13.50 -5.39
CA ALA A 220 -22.03 -14.94 -5.63
C ALA A 220 -23.27 -15.59 -6.29
N GLU A 221 -24.39 -14.87 -6.42
CA GLU A 221 -25.58 -15.34 -7.15
C GLU A 221 -25.64 -14.83 -8.60
N THR A 222 -25.19 -13.59 -8.83
CA THR A 222 -25.49 -12.83 -10.05
C THR A 222 -24.25 -12.38 -10.83
N GLY A 223 -23.07 -12.36 -10.21
CA GLY A 223 -21.86 -11.79 -10.81
C GLY A 223 -21.80 -10.26 -10.84
N ALA A 224 -22.79 -9.57 -10.27
CA ALA A 224 -22.76 -8.11 -10.18
C ALA A 224 -21.57 -7.64 -9.33
N LEU A 225 -20.86 -6.61 -9.81
CA LEU A 225 -19.82 -5.95 -9.03
C LEU A 225 -20.43 -5.38 -7.74
N LEU A 226 -19.81 -5.67 -6.59
CA LEU A 226 -20.24 -5.15 -5.29
C LEU A 226 -19.22 -4.16 -4.70
N ASP A 227 -17.92 -4.45 -4.85
CA ASP A 227 -16.85 -3.74 -4.17
C ASP A 227 -15.47 -4.08 -4.77
N THR A 228 -14.49 -3.19 -4.64
CA THR A 228 -13.17 -3.24 -5.29
C THR A 228 -12.10 -2.57 -4.44
N ASP A 229 -11.03 -3.30 -4.11
CA ASP A 229 -9.76 -2.71 -3.66
C ASP A 229 -8.71 -2.83 -4.78
N ASP A 230 -7.78 -1.89 -4.86
CA ASP A 230 -6.48 -2.08 -5.51
C ASP A 230 -5.43 -2.28 -4.42
N PHE A 231 -4.48 -3.19 -4.65
CA PHE A 231 -3.33 -3.45 -3.78
C PHE A 231 -2.04 -2.77 -4.30
N VAL A 232 -2.12 -2.04 -5.42
CA VAL A 232 -1.06 -1.13 -5.86
C VAL A 232 -1.40 0.29 -5.42
N ASP A 233 -0.63 0.81 -4.45
CA ASP A 233 -0.50 2.25 -4.27
C ASP A 233 0.36 2.79 -5.42
N GLN A 234 -0.23 3.58 -6.33
CA GLN A 234 0.48 4.24 -7.44
C GLN A 234 0.87 5.66 -7.09
N GLU A 235 2.09 6.07 -7.41
CA GLU A 235 2.47 7.49 -7.49
C GLU A 235 2.30 8.00 -8.93
N GLN A 236 1.63 9.13 -9.12
CA GLN A 236 1.36 9.68 -10.45
C GLN A 236 1.79 11.15 -10.55
N TYR A 237 2.51 11.51 -11.62
CA TYR A 237 3.01 12.87 -11.83
C TYR A 237 2.73 13.35 -13.25
N LEU A 238 1.98 14.44 -13.42
CA LEU A 238 1.81 15.09 -14.72
C LEU A 238 2.97 16.06 -14.97
N THR A 239 3.99 15.60 -15.71
CA THR A 239 5.28 16.29 -15.87
C THR A 239 5.78 16.28 -17.31
N TYR A 240 6.83 17.05 -17.58
CA TYR A 240 7.65 16.87 -18.78
C TYR A 240 8.53 15.62 -18.55
N PRO A 241 8.26 14.49 -19.23
CA PRO A 241 8.91 13.21 -18.90
C PRO A 241 10.37 13.23 -19.33
N GLN A 242 11.23 12.43 -18.70
CA GLN A 242 12.57 12.21 -19.25
C GLN A 242 12.50 11.63 -20.68
N PRO A 243 13.35 12.06 -21.63
CA PRO A 243 14.48 13.00 -21.50
C PRO A 243 14.14 14.44 -21.96
N ILE A 244 12.90 14.90 -21.82
CA ILE A 244 12.44 16.21 -22.33
C ILE A 244 12.98 17.36 -21.48
N GLU A 245 13.98 18.09 -22.00
CA GLU A 245 14.65 19.18 -21.28
C GLU A 245 13.78 20.43 -21.04
N SER A 246 12.72 20.65 -21.85
CA SER A 246 11.88 21.84 -21.73
C SER A 246 10.55 21.69 -22.48
N PRO A 247 9.55 22.55 -22.20
CA PRO A 247 8.29 22.58 -22.95
C PRO A 247 8.46 22.78 -24.46
N GLN A 248 9.58 23.33 -24.94
CA GLN A 248 9.81 23.51 -26.38
C GLN A 248 10.16 22.20 -27.12
N HIS A 249 10.34 21.10 -26.39
CA HIS A 249 10.69 19.79 -26.93
C HIS A 249 9.55 18.76 -26.87
N THR A 250 8.35 19.17 -26.49
CA THR A 250 7.15 18.31 -26.50
C THR A 250 6.35 18.37 -27.79
N THR A 251 5.40 17.45 -27.93
CA THR A 251 4.23 17.61 -28.81
C THR A 251 2.98 17.38 -27.97
N PRO A 252 2.05 18.36 -27.88
CA PRO A 252 2.05 19.66 -28.55
C PRO A 252 3.14 20.62 -28.04
N LEU A 253 3.36 21.71 -28.79
CA LEU A 253 4.22 22.82 -28.38
C LEU A 253 3.43 23.87 -27.57
N PRO A 254 4.09 24.63 -26.69
CA PRO A 254 3.50 25.75 -25.97
C PRO A 254 2.77 26.75 -26.89
N PRO A 255 1.66 27.36 -26.43
CA PRO A 255 1.17 27.37 -25.05
C PRO A 255 0.31 26.15 -24.65
N ALA A 256 0.14 25.16 -25.52
CA ALA A 256 -0.53 23.92 -25.12
C ALA A 256 0.34 23.15 -24.11
N ASP A 257 -0.30 22.49 -23.14
CA ASP A 257 0.38 21.62 -22.19
C ASP A 257 0.90 20.37 -22.90
N GLY A 258 2.21 20.16 -22.85
CA GLY A 258 2.90 19.02 -23.44
C GLY A 258 3.27 17.93 -22.44
N ARG A 259 2.87 18.07 -21.17
CA ARG A 259 3.14 17.11 -20.11
C ARG A 259 2.42 15.79 -20.33
N THR A 260 2.96 14.72 -19.77
CA THR A 260 2.38 13.37 -19.75
C THR A 260 2.38 12.84 -18.32
N VAL A 261 1.46 11.93 -18.01
CA VAL A 261 1.48 11.24 -16.71
C VAL A 261 2.62 10.22 -16.70
N ALA A 262 3.54 10.39 -15.75
CA ALA A 262 4.48 9.36 -15.34
C ALA A 262 3.87 8.63 -14.12
N VAL A 263 3.74 7.30 -14.23
CA VAL A 263 3.29 6.43 -13.14
C VAL A 263 4.50 5.71 -12.56
N ASP A 264 4.61 5.67 -11.24
CA ASP A 264 5.63 4.98 -10.46
C ASP A 264 7.08 5.15 -10.98
N PRO A 265 7.55 6.39 -11.23
CA PRO A 265 8.82 6.65 -11.91
C PRO A 265 10.07 6.12 -11.18
N TYR A 266 9.95 5.75 -9.90
CA TYR A 266 11.02 5.25 -9.04
C TYR A 266 11.19 3.72 -9.03
N LEU A 267 10.17 2.95 -9.47
CA LEU A 267 10.03 1.52 -9.12
C LEU A 267 11.12 0.57 -9.67
N ASP A 268 11.97 1.02 -10.59
CA ASP A 268 13.09 0.24 -11.14
C ASP A 268 14.47 0.63 -10.54
N SER A 269 14.54 1.60 -9.61
CA SER A 269 15.79 2.11 -9.02
C SER A 269 16.11 1.46 -7.66
N ALA A 270 17.40 1.21 -7.41
CA ALA A 270 17.86 0.86 -6.07
C ALA A 270 18.07 2.08 -5.15
N ALA A 271 18.16 3.29 -5.74
CA ALA A 271 18.44 4.56 -5.07
C ALA A 271 17.25 5.09 -4.23
N SER A 272 16.02 4.83 -4.68
CA SER A 272 14.78 5.21 -3.98
C SER A 272 14.00 3.96 -3.52
N PRO A 273 14.53 3.18 -2.54
CA PRO A 273 14.03 1.84 -2.23
C PRO A 273 12.64 1.80 -1.58
N PHE A 274 12.13 2.93 -1.08
CA PHE A 274 10.84 3.02 -0.38
C PHE A 274 9.77 3.85 -1.11
N GLY A 275 10.15 4.61 -2.13
CA GLY A 275 9.33 5.63 -2.81
C GLY A 275 10.07 6.97 -2.82
N TRP A 276 9.45 8.01 -3.37
CA TRP A 276 9.97 9.39 -3.31
C TRP A 276 9.40 10.19 -2.12
N HIS A 277 8.45 9.62 -1.36
CA HIS A 277 7.73 10.25 -0.24
C HIS A 277 7.99 9.59 1.14
N ASP A 278 8.98 8.71 1.20
CA ASP A 278 9.55 8.15 2.44
C ASP A 278 10.79 8.95 2.85
N THR A 279 11.06 8.99 4.15
CA THR A 279 12.30 9.45 4.79
C THR A 279 12.75 8.53 5.92
N ASP A 280 11.88 7.71 6.52
CA ASP A 280 12.23 6.88 7.67
C ASP A 280 12.69 5.44 7.33
N GLY A 281 12.44 4.98 6.10
CA GLY A 281 12.79 3.65 5.61
C GLY A 281 11.73 2.59 5.94
N SER A 282 10.48 2.99 6.00
CA SER A 282 9.32 2.14 6.28
C SER A 282 8.52 1.83 5.01
N ALA A 283 7.52 0.96 5.13
CA ALA A 283 6.62 0.67 4.02
C ALA A 283 5.43 1.65 4.02
N GLY A 284 5.40 2.53 3.02
CA GLY A 284 4.36 3.54 2.81
C GLY A 284 4.98 4.95 2.79
N PRO A 285 4.26 5.96 2.29
CA PRO A 285 4.74 7.34 2.32
C PRO A 285 4.46 8.00 3.68
N GLU A 286 5.39 8.80 4.20
CA GLU A 286 5.10 9.72 5.32
C GLU A 286 4.48 11.03 4.86
N PHE A 287 4.77 11.44 3.61
CA PHE A 287 4.31 12.69 3.02
C PHE A 287 3.32 12.44 1.89
N THR A 288 2.29 13.26 1.79
CA THR A 288 1.39 13.32 0.61
C THR A 288 1.69 14.52 -0.29
N ILE A 289 2.68 15.32 0.11
CA ILE A 289 3.16 16.52 -0.56
C ILE A 289 4.51 16.25 -1.23
N THR A 290 5.03 17.15 -2.08
CA THR A 290 6.32 16.97 -2.80
C THR A 290 7.57 17.00 -1.91
N ARG A 291 7.71 15.97 -1.06
CA ARG A 291 8.79 15.82 -0.09
C ARG A 291 9.07 14.34 0.20
N GLY A 292 10.34 13.98 0.22
CA GLY A 292 10.81 12.74 0.83
C GLY A 292 12.32 12.68 0.91
N ASN A 293 12.90 11.50 0.74
CA ASN A 293 14.30 11.25 1.08
C ASN A 293 15.28 12.10 0.28
N ASN A 294 15.05 12.28 -1.01
CA ASN A 294 16.05 12.85 -1.93
C ASN A 294 15.90 14.38 -2.09
N VAL A 295 14.67 14.88 -1.94
CA VAL A 295 14.29 16.26 -2.25
C VAL A 295 13.05 16.70 -1.46
N HIS A 296 13.04 17.95 -1.03
CA HIS A 296 11.87 18.70 -0.59
C HIS A 296 11.63 19.86 -1.55
N ALA A 297 10.54 19.83 -2.33
CA ALA A 297 10.23 20.84 -3.33
C ALA A 297 9.01 21.68 -2.92
N TYR A 298 9.16 23.01 -2.96
CA TYR A 298 8.18 23.98 -2.47
C TYR A 298 8.29 25.33 -3.19
N ALA A 299 7.29 26.20 -3.05
CA ALA A 299 7.39 27.60 -3.47
C ALA A 299 8.12 28.46 -2.43
N ASP A 300 9.04 29.32 -2.88
CA ASP A 300 9.76 30.31 -2.05
C ASP A 300 9.67 31.72 -2.67
N ARG A 301 8.44 32.22 -2.87
CA ARG A 301 8.23 33.52 -3.54
C ARG A 301 8.59 34.71 -2.65
N ASN A 302 8.81 34.49 -1.35
CA ASN A 302 9.27 35.48 -0.37
C ASN A 302 10.80 35.50 -0.16
N ALA A 303 11.53 34.53 -0.72
CA ALA A 303 12.98 34.38 -0.66
C ALA A 303 13.52 34.21 0.78
N ASP A 304 12.87 33.37 1.58
CA ASP A 304 13.28 33.05 2.96
C ASP A 304 13.85 31.63 3.17
N ASN A 305 14.00 30.85 2.09
CA ASN A 305 14.54 29.49 2.06
C ASN A 305 13.69 28.49 2.88
N ALA A 306 12.37 28.70 2.89
CA ALA A 306 11.38 27.82 3.49
C ALA A 306 10.12 27.76 2.60
N PRO A 307 9.25 26.73 2.78
CA PRO A 307 7.97 26.68 2.10
C PRO A 307 7.10 27.91 2.42
N ASP A 308 6.57 28.54 1.36
CA ASP A 308 5.54 29.57 1.43
C ASP A 308 4.34 29.15 2.30
N GLY A 309 3.55 30.12 2.74
CA GLY A 309 2.27 29.85 3.41
C GLY A 309 1.11 29.62 2.42
N GLY A 310 0.31 28.58 2.65
CA GLY A 310 -1.01 28.40 2.02
C GLY A 310 -1.10 27.28 0.99
N ALA A 311 -2.21 27.22 0.25
CA ALA A 311 -2.54 26.10 -0.64
C ALA A 311 -1.60 25.94 -1.85
N ASP A 312 -0.90 27.00 -2.26
CA ASP A 312 0.02 26.95 -3.40
C ASP A 312 1.46 26.58 -3.00
N ALA A 313 1.75 26.41 -1.71
CA ALA A 313 3.10 26.22 -1.18
C ALA A 313 3.77 24.92 -1.64
N GLU A 314 3.01 23.83 -1.54
CA GLU A 314 3.41 22.46 -1.85
C GLU A 314 2.16 21.75 -2.37
N PRO A 315 2.17 21.10 -3.54
CA PRO A 315 1.04 20.30 -3.98
C PRO A 315 0.87 19.06 -3.11
N ASP A 316 -0.39 18.71 -2.82
CA ASP A 316 -0.78 17.53 -2.03
C ASP A 316 -1.53 16.56 -2.94
N GLY A 317 -0.90 15.41 -3.25
CA GLY A 317 -1.48 14.32 -4.03
C GLY A 317 -2.42 13.43 -3.23
N GLY A 318 -2.60 13.71 -1.93
CA GLY A 318 -3.37 12.91 -1.00
C GLY A 318 -2.80 11.51 -0.79
N ALA A 319 -3.61 10.63 -0.18
CA ALA A 319 -3.19 9.26 0.15
C ALA A 319 -2.82 8.39 -1.07
N GLY A 320 -3.25 8.78 -2.28
CA GLY A 320 -2.93 8.09 -3.54
C GLY A 320 -1.88 8.80 -4.38
N LEU A 321 -1.14 9.77 -3.83
CA LEU A 321 0.01 10.45 -4.45
C LEU A 321 -0.22 10.87 -5.92
N ASP A 322 -1.41 11.41 -6.19
CA ASP A 322 -1.86 11.81 -7.53
C ASP A 322 -1.57 13.31 -7.77
N PHE A 323 -0.39 13.58 -8.32
CA PHE A 323 0.04 14.91 -8.76
C PHE A 323 -0.33 15.11 -10.24
N THR A 324 -1.60 14.91 -10.58
CA THR A 324 -2.14 15.14 -11.94
C THR A 324 -3.36 16.08 -11.95
N GLY A 325 -3.87 16.38 -13.15
CA GLY A 325 -5.16 17.03 -13.36
C GLY A 325 -5.35 18.33 -12.58
N GLY A 326 -6.34 18.33 -11.68
CA GLY A 326 -6.76 19.49 -10.90
C GLY A 326 -5.82 19.87 -9.74
N VAL A 327 -4.89 18.99 -9.35
CA VAL A 327 -3.87 19.27 -8.32
C VAL A 327 -2.75 20.14 -8.91
N VAL A 328 -2.38 19.90 -10.17
CA VAL A 328 -1.27 20.58 -10.86
C VAL A 328 -1.72 21.27 -12.17
N PRO A 329 -2.69 22.20 -12.11
CA PRO A 329 -3.19 22.90 -13.29
C PRO A 329 -2.08 23.76 -13.91
N MET A 330 -2.04 23.81 -15.25
CA MET A 330 -1.09 24.64 -15.99
C MET A 330 -1.71 25.20 -17.26
N ASP A 331 -1.57 26.50 -17.46
CA ASP A 331 -1.87 27.20 -18.71
C ASP A 331 -0.67 28.09 -19.05
N LEU A 332 0.12 27.69 -20.04
CA LEU A 332 1.34 28.41 -20.45
C LEU A 332 1.04 29.73 -21.20
N SER A 333 -0.23 30.08 -21.40
CA SER A 333 -0.64 31.43 -21.85
C SER A 333 -0.84 32.41 -20.70
N MET A 334 -0.88 31.93 -19.46
CA MET A 334 -1.06 32.72 -18.24
C MET A 334 0.29 33.06 -17.56
N ALA A 335 0.24 33.87 -16.51
CA ALA A 335 1.45 34.26 -15.76
C ALA A 335 1.97 33.10 -14.87
N PRO A 336 3.29 32.97 -14.63
CA PRO A 336 3.88 31.84 -13.88
C PRO A 336 3.29 31.58 -12.50
N ASN A 337 2.86 32.63 -11.81
CA ASN A 337 2.22 32.55 -10.50
C ASN A 337 0.83 31.89 -10.52
N THR A 338 0.28 31.53 -11.70
CA THR A 338 -0.99 30.81 -11.85
C THR A 338 -0.83 29.29 -11.94
N TYR A 339 0.40 28.78 -12.04
CA TYR A 339 0.70 27.36 -12.18
C TYR A 339 1.90 26.91 -11.32
N VAL A 340 2.04 27.52 -10.12
CA VAL A 340 3.12 27.22 -9.17
C VAL A 340 3.17 25.74 -8.79
N GLN A 341 2.01 25.15 -8.50
CA GLN A 341 1.84 23.73 -8.15
C GLN A 341 2.37 22.78 -9.24
N ALA A 342 2.11 23.10 -10.51
CA ALA A 342 2.65 22.34 -11.65
C ALA A 342 4.17 22.49 -11.79
N ALA A 343 4.72 23.68 -11.49
CA ALA A 343 6.16 23.89 -11.47
C ALA A 343 6.84 23.09 -10.34
N ILE A 344 6.25 23.07 -9.12
CA ILE A 344 6.77 22.31 -7.99
C ILE A 344 6.77 20.80 -8.29
N ALA A 345 5.64 20.24 -8.74
CA ALA A 345 5.55 18.80 -9.04
C ALA A 345 6.52 18.36 -10.16
N ASN A 346 6.71 19.20 -11.19
CA ASN A 346 7.70 18.94 -12.24
C ASN A 346 9.15 19.05 -11.71
N LEU A 347 9.41 19.98 -10.80
CA LEU A 347 10.72 20.15 -10.15
C LEU A 347 11.05 18.96 -9.24
N PHE A 348 10.09 18.51 -8.43
CA PHE A 348 10.20 17.33 -7.58
C PHE A 348 10.51 16.06 -8.40
N TYR A 349 9.75 15.83 -9.47
CA TYR A 349 9.98 14.72 -10.40
C TYR A 349 11.40 14.75 -10.98
N TRP A 350 11.86 15.88 -11.50
CA TRP A 350 13.19 15.96 -12.13
C TRP A 350 14.34 15.86 -11.14
N ASN A 351 14.22 16.38 -9.92
CA ASN A 351 15.26 16.22 -8.88
C ASN A 351 15.38 14.74 -8.46
N ASN A 352 14.27 14.04 -8.25
CA ASN A 352 14.31 12.61 -7.95
C ASN A 352 14.85 11.76 -9.11
N ILE A 353 14.46 12.04 -10.36
CA ILE A 353 15.04 11.37 -11.54
C ILE A 353 16.55 11.59 -11.61
N LEU A 354 17.03 12.82 -11.34
CA LEU A 354 18.46 13.11 -11.31
C LEU A 354 19.18 12.39 -10.17
N HIS A 355 18.60 12.34 -8.96
CA HIS A 355 19.11 11.54 -7.85
C HIS A 355 19.27 10.07 -8.25
N ASP A 356 18.17 9.44 -8.70
CA ASP A 356 18.14 8.01 -9.01
C ASP A 356 19.10 7.65 -10.15
N VAL A 357 19.23 8.51 -11.17
CA VAL A 357 20.20 8.32 -12.25
C VAL A 357 21.64 8.49 -11.74
N LEU A 358 21.94 9.53 -10.95
CA LEU A 358 23.30 9.78 -10.45
C LEU A 358 23.77 8.67 -9.50
N TRP A 359 22.88 8.12 -8.69
CA TRP A 359 23.14 6.96 -7.82
C TRP A 359 23.55 5.72 -8.63
N GLU A 360 22.84 5.40 -9.72
CA GLU A 360 23.21 4.30 -10.65
C GLU A 360 24.57 4.56 -11.36
N TYR A 361 25.03 5.81 -11.43
CA TYR A 361 26.37 6.19 -11.90
C TYR A 361 27.43 6.30 -10.76
N GLY A 362 27.08 5.92 -9.53
CA GLY A 362 28.00 5.83 -8.40
C GLY A 362 28.10 7.10 -7.54
N PHE A 363 27.16 8.04 -7.67
CA PHE A 363 26.95 9.08 -6.66
C PHE A 363 25.98 8.53 -5.60
N ASP A 364 26.50 7.63 -4.78
CA ASP A 364 25.79 6.93 -3.71
C ASP A 364 26.00 7.59 -2.33
N GLU A 365 25.38 7.02 -1.29
CA GLU A 365 25.46 7.50 0.10
C GLU A 365 26.90 7.61 0.60
N ALA A 366 27.74 6.62 0.28
CA ALA A 366 29.15 6.64 0.67
C ALA A 366 29.96 7.72 -0.07
N SER A 367 29.51 8.12 -1.26
CA SER A 367 30.10 9.15 -2.11
C SER A 367 29.57 10.57 -1.83
N GLY A 368 28.56 10.70 -0.96
CA GLY A 368 28.00 11.98 -0.52
C GLY A 368 26.93 12.54 -1.47
N ASN A 369 25.97 11.69 -1.87
CA ASN A 369 24.73 12.17 -2.46
C ASN A 369 23.83 12.87 -1.42
N PHE A 370 22.76 13.48 -1.90
CA PHE A 370 21.83 14.29 -1.10
C PHE A 370 20.64 13.43 -0.68
N GLN A 371 20.55 13.03 0.60
CA GLN A 371 19.36 12.35 1.12
C GLN A 371 19.16 12.46 2.65
N VAL A 372 17.90 12.44 3.11
CA VAL A 372 17.57 12.52 4.54
C VAL A 372 18.13 11.32 5.32
N ASN A 373 17.97 10.13 4.76
CA ASN A 373 18.25 8.86 5.42
C ASN A 373 19.04 7.94 4.50
N ASN A 374 20.27 7.64 4.93
CA ASN A 374 21.23 6.85 4.15
C ASN A 374 21.02 5.34 4.33
N TYR A 375 19.96 4.91 5.04
CA TYR A 375 19.56 3.51 5.26
C TYR A 375 20.67 2.57 5.79
N GLY A 376 21.74 3.14 6.37
CA GLY A 376 22.93 2.43 6.83
C GLY A 376 24.03 2.20 5.79
N ASN A 377 23.90 2.74 4.57
CA ASN A 377 24.82 2.52 3.45
C ASN A 377 26.15 3.30 3.54
N GLY A 378 26.21 4.36 4.36
CA GLY A 378 27.41 5.19 4.56
C GLY A 378 27.07 6.67 4.56
N GLY A 379 28.10 7.51 4.39
CA GLY A 379 27.93 8.96 4.24
C GLY A 379 27.54 9.74 5.50
N GLN A 380 27.13 10.98 5.26
CA GLN A 380 26.24 11.76 6.14
C GLN A 380 24.93 11.95 5.37
N GLY A 381 23.84 12.17 6.09
CA GLY A 381 22.53 12.47 5.50
C GLY A 381 21.88 13.63 6.26
N ALA A 382 20.56 13.78 6.11
CA ALA A 382 19.81 14.99 6.48
C ALA A 382 20.22 16.21 5.64
N ASP A 383 20.57 15.94 4.37
CA ASP A 383 21.02 16.88 3.35
C ASP A 383 20.26 16.72 2.02
N ASP A 384 18.95 16.47 2.10
CA ASP A 384 18.05 16.46 0.95
C ASP A 384 18.09 17.79 0.16
N VAL A 385 17.87 17.69 -1.15
CA VAL A 385 17.83 18.88 -2.01
C VAL A 385 16.58 19.71 -1.67
N ARG A 386 16.79 20.95 -1.24
CA ARG A 386 15.71 21.95 -1.14
C ARG A 386 15.49 22.57 -2.51
N ALA A 387 14.38 22.20 -3.15
CA ALA A 387 14.10 22.55 -4.53
C ALA A 387 13.06 23.68 -4.60
N GLU A 388 13.57 24.91 -4.62
CA GLU A 388 12.79 26.15 -4.53
C GLU A 388 12.19 26.56 -5.89
N ALA A 389 10.88 26.43 -6.02
CA ALA A 389 10.13 26.79 -7.21
C ALA A 389 9.71 28.27 -7.16
N GLN A 390 10.01 29.00 -8.25
CA GLN A 390 9.69 30.43 -8.39
C GLN A 390 10.29 31.30 -7.26
N ASP A 391 11.50 30.97 -6.81
CA ASP A 391 12.29 31.72 -5.83
C ASP A 391 12.27 33.24 -6.11
N GLY A 392 11.85 34.02 -5.10
CA GLY A 392 11.75 35.48 -5.16
C GLY A 392 13.09 36.22 -5.12
N SER A 393 14.21 35.54 -4.88
CA SER A 393 15.55 36.13 -4.72
C SER A 393 16.10 36.76 -6.00
N GLY A 394 15.63 36.31 -7.17
CA GLY A 394 16.11 36.77 -8.47
C GLY A 394 15.25 36.36 -9.65
N ASN A 395 15.62 36.85 -10.84
CA ASN A 395 14.99 36.49 -12.11
C ASN A 395 16.07 36.20 -13.15
N CYS A 396 15.70 35.44 -14.20
CA CYS A 396 16.58 35.10 -15.33
C CYS A 396 17.86 34.35 -14.96
N ASN A 397 17.87 33.61 -13.85
CA ASN A 397 18.96 32.75 -13.43
C ASN A 397 18.43 31.58 -12.57
N ALA A 398 19.30 30.62 -12.27
CA ALA A 398 19.10 29.61 -11.23
C ALA A 398 20.41 29.44 -10.44
N ASN A 399 20.36 28.89 -9.24
CA ASN A 399 21.54 28.63 -8.42
C ASN A 399 21.39 27.31 -7.65
N PHE A 400 22.50 26.80 -7.13
CA PHE A 400 22.55 25.60 -6.28
C PHE A 400 23.70 25.78 -5.29
N ALA A 401 23.49 25.45 -4.02
CA ALA A 401 24.51 25.49 -2.98
C ALA A 401 24.86 24.06 -2.52
N THR A 402 26.15 23.76 -2.46
CA THR A 402 26.75 22.48 -2.01
C THR A 402 27.65 22.73 -0.80
#